data_AF-A0A1P8UUR9-F1
#
_entry.id   AF-A0A1P8UUR9-F1
#
_cell.length_a   1.000
_cell.length_b   1.000
_cell.length_c   1.000
_cell.angle_alpha   90.00
_cell.angle_beta   90.00
_cell.angle_gamma   90.00
#
_symmetry.space_group_name_H-M   'P 1'
#
loop_
_entity.id
_entity.type
_entity.pdbx_description
1 polymer ?
#
loop_
_entity_poly.entity_id
_entity_poly.type
_entity_poly.pdbx_seq_one_letter_code
_entity_poly.pdbx_strand_id
1 'polypeptide(L)'
;MKKSSGYMTRALAHRDPRFARILGNLGYEGRDMRAASEPEDTPDEMAALRAEYEAVIGKRPFYGWDAETLRAKISEHEAED
;
A
#
# COMPACT_ATOMS: atom_id res chain seq x y z
N MET A 1 25.37 35.25 15.01
CA MET A 1 24.01 35.38 14.42
C MET A 1 23.02 34.52 15.19
N LYS A 2 22.04 35.10 15.88
CA LYS A 2 20.92 34.32 16.44
C LYS A 2 20.04 33.90 15.27
N LYS A 3 20.00 32.60 14.94
CA LYS A 3 19.01 32.07 14.01
C LYS A 3 17.64 32.36 14.61
N SER A 4 16.84 33.21 13.97
CA SER A 4 15.48 33.48 14.40
C SER A 4 14.71 32.16 14.33
N SER A 5 14.50 31.55 15.50
CA SER A 5 13.68 30.35 15.59
C SER A 5 12.24 30.76 15.33
N GLY A 6 11.78 30.54 14.10
CA GLY A 6 10.40 30.76 13.72
C GLY A 6 9.43 29.89 14.52
N TYR A 7 8.16 30.25 14.47
CA TYR A 7 7.08 29.55 15.15
C TYR A 7 7.07 28.05 14.79
N MET A 8 7.16 27.73 13.49
CA MET A 8 7.15 26.34 13.01
C MET A 8 8.32 25.52 13.54
N THR A 9 9.52 26.09 13.64
CA THR A 9 10.69 25.41 14.20
C THR A 9 10.49 25.03 15.67
N ARG A 10 9.87 25.92 16.47
CA ARG A 10 9.56 25.62 17.87
C ARG A 10 8.41 24.60 18.00
N ALA A 11 7.37 24.77 17.17
CA ALA A 11 6.20 23.91 17.21
C ALA A 11 6.53 22.45 16.86
N LEU A 12 7.43 22.23 15.90
CA LEU A 12 7.86 20.89 15.49
C LEU A 12 8.90 20.28 16.43
N ALA A 13 9.75 21.09 17.07
CA ALA A 13 10.78 20.60 17.99
C ALA A 13 10.22 20.21 19.38
N HIS A 14 9.11 20.83 19.79
CA HIS A 14 8.50 20.58 21.10
C HIS A 14 7.35 19.60 21.00
N ARG A 15 7.37 18.59 21.87
CA ARG A 15 6.31 17.57 21.99
C ARG A 15 5.15 18.05 22.89
N ASP A 16 4.75 19.31 22.74
CA ASP A 16 3.64 19.92 23.49
C ASP A 16 2.34 19.79 22.69
N PRO A 17 1.25 19.22 23.27
CA PRO A 17 -0.03 19.03 22.59
C PRO A 17 -0.68 20.32 22.08
N ARG A 18 -0.32 21.49 22.62
CA ARG A 18 -0.81 22.78 22.14
C ARG A 18 -0.31 23.09 20.72
N PHE A 19 0.93 22.74 20.40
CA PHE A 19 1.45 22.94 19.05
C PHE A 19 0.73 22.09 18.03
N ALA A 20 0.39 20.83 18.36
CA ALA A 20 -0.41 19.97 17.51
C ALA A 20 -1.80 20.58 17.22
N ARG A 21 -2.48 21.10 18.24
CA ARG A 21 -3.80 21.76 18.08
C ARG A 21 -3.74 22.99 17.17
N ILE A 22 -2.70 23.83 17.31
CA ILE A 22 -2.57 25.03 16.48
C ILE A 22 -2.18 24.66 15.05
N LEU A 23 -1.28 23.69 14.87
CA LEU A 23 -0.94 23.17 13.54
C LEU A 23 -2.17 22.57 12.84
N GLY A 24 -3.04 21.87 13.59
CA GLY A 24 -4.31 21.39 13.06
C GLY A 24 -5.24 22.51 12.58
N ASN A 25 -5.42 23.55 13.40
CA ASN A 25 -6.20 24.74 13.01
C ASN A 25 -5.63 25.48 11.79
N LEU A 26 -4.31 25.41 11.56
CA LEU A 26 -3.63 25.98 10.40
C LEU A 26 -3.68 25.07 9.16
N GLY A 27 -4.32 23.89 9.26
CA GLY A 27 -4.42 22.93 8.15
C GLY A 27 -3.17 22.07 7.96
N TYR A 28 -2.24 22.08 8.91
CA TYR A 28 -1.09 21.16 8.94
C TYR A 28 -1.38 19.88 9.74
N GLU A 29 -2.64 19.62 10.11
CA GLU A 29 -3.02 18.31 10.61
C GLU A 29 -2.66 17.30 9.53
N GLY A 30 -1.82 16.33 9.87
CA GLY A 30 -1.52 15.23 8.96
C GLY A 30 -2.85 14.60 8.56
N ARG A 31 -3.26 14.75 7.29
CA ARG A 31 -4.14 13.77 6.68
C ARG A 31 -3.30 12.50 6.66
N ASP A 32 -3.41 11.71 7.72
CA ASP A 32 -2.79 10.40 7.76
C ASP A 32 -3.32 9.66 6.53
N MET A 33 -2.49 9.55 5.49
CA MET A 33 -2.75 8.66 4.37
C MET A 33 -2.62 7.25 4.94
N ARG A 34 -3.71 6.78 5.53
CA ARG A 34 -3.84 5.41 5.97
C ARG A 34 -3.85 4.58 4.69
N ALA A 35 -2.78 3.82 4.45
CA ALA A 35 -2.80 2.79 3.44
C ALA A 35 -4.05 1.94 3.70
N ALA A 36 -4.93 1.83 2.71
CA ALA A 36 -6.04 0.90 2.78
C ALA A 36 -5.41 -0.47 3.06
N SER A 37 -5.90 -1.18 4.08
CA SER A 37 -5.50 -2.56 4.31
C SER A 37 -5.75 -3.33 3.02
N GLU A 38 -4.69 -3.67 2.31
CA GLU A 38 -4.75 -4.57 1.17
C GLU A 38 -5.43 -5.87 1.61
N PRO A 39 -6.25 -6.50 0.75
CA PRO A 39 -6.75 -7.83 1.06
C PRO A 39 -5.54 -8.74 1.30
N GLU A 40 -5.52 -9.41 2.46
CA GLU A 40 -4.50 -10.43 2.75
C GLU A 40 -4.77 -11.66 1.87
N ASP A 41 -4.43 -11.56 0.58
CA ASP A 41 -4.14 -12.75 -0.21
C ASP A 41 -2.91 -13.38 0.45
N THR A 42 -3.12 -14.48 1.15
CA THR A 42 -2.02 -15.15 1.84
C THR A 42 -0.94 -15.52 0.80
N PRO A 43 0.35 -15.33 1.11
CA PRO A 43 1.43 -15.56 0.16
C PRO A 43 1.44 -17.00 -0.38
N ASP A 44 0.88 -17.95 0.39
CA ASP A 44 0.74 -19.36 0.01
C ASP A 44 -0.30 -19.56 -1.11
N GLU A 45 -1.46 -18.89 -1.04
CA GLU A 45 -2.48 -18.96 -2.08
C GLU A 45 -1.99 -18.37 -3.40
N MET A 46 -1.28 -17.24 -3.32
CA MET A 46 -0.67 -16.61 -4.50
C MET A 46 0.44 -17.46 -5.11
N ALA A 47 1.19 -18.23 -4.31
CA ALA A 47 2.18 -19.16 -4.83
C ALA A 47 1.53 -20.34 -5.56
N ALA A 48 0.45 -20.89 -5.01
CA ALA A 48 -0.30 -21.98 -5.62
C ALA A 48 -0.89 -21.58 -6.99
N LEU A 49 -1.58 -20.43 -7.07
CA LEU A 49 -2.16 -19.93 -8.31
C LEU A 49 -1.12 -19.67 -9.40
N ARG A 50 0.08 -19.23 -9.02
CA ARG A 50 1.16 -19.02 -9.99
C ARG A 50 1.71 -20.33 -10.53
N ALA A 51 1.82 -21.35 -9.68
CA ALA A 51 2.26 -22.69 -10.10
C ALA A 51 1.23 -23.34 -11.03
N GLU A 52 -0.06 -23.18 -10.74
CA GLU A 52 -1.16 -23.66 -11.57
C GLU A 52 -1.19 -22.96 -12.94
N TYR A 53 -1.06 -21.62 -12.95
CA TYR A 53 -0.93 -20.86 -14.19
C TYR A 53 0.25 -21.33 -15.04
N GLU A 54 1.42 -21.55 -14.43
CA GLU A 54 2.60 -22.03 -15.15
C GLU A 54 2.41 -23.46 -15.67
N ALA A 55 1.67 -24.32 -14.96
CA ALA A 55 1.35 -25.67 -15.42
C ALA A 55 0.37 -25.68 -16.62
N VAL A 56 -0.66 -24.82 -16.60
CA VAL A 56 -1.66 -24.74 -17.67
C VAL A 56 -1.12 -24.03 -18.90
N ILE A 57 -0.48 -22.87 -18.73
CA ILE A 57 -0.07 -21.99 -19.84
C ILE A 57 1.39 -22.23 -20.26
N GLY A 58 2.20 -22.88 -19.42
CA GLY A 58 3.63 -23.12 -19.69
C GLY A 58 4.50 -21.85 -19.62
N LYS A 59 3.93 -20.72 -19.19
CA LYS A 59 4.63 -19.43 -19.05
C LYS A 59 4.50 -18.93 -17.62
N ARG A 60 5.54 -18.23 -17.16
CA ARG A 60 5.52 -17.60 -15.83
C ARG A 60 4.54 -16.42 -15.81
N PRO A 61 3.64 -16.35 -14.81
CA PRO A 61 2.71 -15.24 -14.68
C PRO A 61 3.42 -13.94 -14.26
N PHE A 62 2.79 -12.80 -14.56
CA PHE A 62 3.28 -11.49 -14.13
C PHE A 62 3.09 -11.31 -12.62
N TYR A 63 4.15 -10.86 -11.92
CA TYR A 63 4.13 -10.73 -10.46
C TYR A 63 3.16 -9.68 -9.91
N GLY A 64 2.79 -8.69 -10.72
CA GLY A 64 1.84 -7.64 -10.34
C GLY A 64 0.36 -7.99 -10.59
N TRP A 65 0.06 -9.23 -10.96
CA TRP A 65 -1.34 -9.71 -11.01
C TRP A 65 -1.81 -10.16 -9.63
N ASP A 66 -3.09 -9.93 -9.37
CA ASP A 66 -3.82 -10.38 -8.19
C ASP A 66 -4.33 -11.82 -8.37
N ALA A 67 -4.85 -12.39 -7.27
CA ALA A 67 -5.42 -13.74 -7.28
C ALA A 67 -6.58 -13.87 -8.28
N GLU A 68 -7.40 -12.83 -8.42
CA GLU A 68 -8.55 -12.82 -9.33
C GLU A 68 -8.13 -12.92 -10.80
N THR A 69 -7.14 -12.12 -11.21
CA THR A 69 -6.60 -12.13 -12.58
C THR A 69 -5.95 -13.47 -12.92
N LEU A 70 -5.21 -14.07 -11.97
CA LEU A 70 -4.61 -15.39 -12.17
C LEU A 70 -5.69 -16.47 -12.38
N ARG A 71 -6.71 -16.52 -11.53
CA ARG A 71 -7.83 -17.48 -11.65
C ARG A 71 -8.58 -17.30 -12.97
N ALA A 72 -8.85 -16.05 -13.36
CA ALA A 72 -9.53 -15.75 -14.61
C ALA A 72 -8.74 -16.27 -15.82
N LYS A 73 -7.42 -16.11 -15.83
CA LYS A 73 -6.57 -16.59 -16.93
C LYS A 73 -6.43 -18.10 -16.99
N ILE A 74 -6.36 -18.77 -15.83
CA ILE A 74 -6.36 -20.23 -15.76
C ILE A 74 -7.67 -20.76 -16.36
N SER A 75 -8.81 -20.25 -15.91
CA SER A 75 -10.13 -20.67 -16.42
C SER A 75 -10.36 -20.34 -17.89
N GLU A 76 -9.85 -19.22 -18.39
CA GLU A 76 -9.93 -18.85 -19.80
C GLU A 76 -9.20 -19.86 -20.69
N HIS A 77 -8.00 -20.29 -20.27
CA HIS A 77 -7.22 -21.28 -21.01
C HIS A 77 -7.80 -22.70 -20.91
N GLU A 78 -8.28 -23.10 -19.73
CA GLU A 78 -8.94 -24.40 -19.54
C GLU A 78 -10.26 -24.53 -20.32
N ALA A 79 -10.93 -23.42 -20.63
CA ALA A 79 -12.15 -23.43 -21.42
C ALA A 79 -11.90 -23.40 -22.95
N GLU A 80 -10.68 -23.08 -23.37
CA GLU A 80 -10.29 -22.97 -24.78
C GLU A 80 -9.61 -24.25 -25.33
N ASP A 81 -9.14 -25.14 -24.45
CA ASP A 81 -8.69 -26.52 -24.74
C ASP A 81 -9.84 -27.55 -24.68
#